data_AF-A0A6P2BH59-F1
#
_entry.id   AF-A0A6P2BH59-F1
#
_cell.length_a   1.000
_cell.length_b   1.000
_cell.length_c   1.000
_cell.angle_alpha   90.00
_cell.angle_beta   90.00
_cell.angle_gamma   90.00
#
_symmetry.space_group_name_H-M   'P 1'
#
loop_
_entity.id
_entity.type
_entity.pdbx_description
1 polymer ?
#
loop_
_entity_poly.entity_id
_entity_poly.type
_entity_poly.pdbx_seq_one_letter_code
_entity_poly.pdbx_strand_id
1 'polypeptide(L)'
;MNCIEARQAIGHLDSGVRPEGPLAEHLGQCELCRQHYGDAMLLKTLGSLKVPEPSPQFLEHALQRATDEAAPTPAPAPARTAKWRIPASLAASFLIAAAAMLIWDQMPEQQAIEIVEQRTPAENVVALEAHRQEVRIVIHSNDEHAAAEVSIELAGNLELEGYAGQQRLAWTTSLKQGANLLVLPVVLHNESGEIRVRSQFGQASHEVNVHVARKSQAGRTAPLVEPFAPVNA
;
A
#
# COMPACT_ATOMS: atom_id res chain seq x y z
N MET A 1 22.26 20.69 -11.82
CA MET A 1 21.73 20.08 -10.58
C MET A 1 20.83 18.92 -10.95
N ASN A 2 20.98 17.77 -10.32
CA ASN A 2 20.13 16.60 -10.57
C ASN A 2 18.85 16.62 -9.71
N CYS A 3 17.90 15.73 -9.98
CA CYS A 3 16.61 15.69 -9.28
C CYS A 3 16.74 15.33 -7.79
N ILE A 4 17.76 14.58 -7.39
CA ILE A 4 17.99 14.18 -5.99
C ILE A 4 18.46 15.40 -5.19
N GLU A 5 19.47 16.11 -5.70
CA GLU A 5 19.96 17.38 -5.14
C GLU A 5 18.84 18.42 -5.05
N ALA A 6 18.00 18.51 -6.10
CA ALA A 6 16.84 19.40 -6.12
C ALA A 6 15.88 19.12 -4.95
N ARG A 7 15.51 17.84 -4.76
CA ARG A 7 14.58 17.41 -3.71
C ARG A 7 15.15 17.65 -2.31
N GLN A 8 16.44 17.38 -2.12
CA GLN A 8 17.11 17.69 -0.86
C GLN A 8 17.08 19.19 -0.57
N ALA A 9 17.40 20.04 -1.56
CA ALA A 9 17.37 21.49 -1.40
C ALA A 9 15.95 22.02 -1.09
N ILE A 10 14.91 21.46 -1.72
CA ILE A 10 13.50 21.79 -1.43
C ILE A 10 13.14 21.48 0.03
N GLY A 11 13.63 20.35 0.57
CA GLY A 11 13.41 19.96 1.96
C GLY A 11 13.90 20.99 2.98
N HIS A 12 14.98 21.71 2.66
CA HIS A 12 15.59 22.71 3.54
C HIS A 12 15.02 24.14 3.40
N LEU A 13 14.18 24.41 2.39
CA LEU A 13 13.60 25.75 2.18
C LEU A 13 12.44 26.02 3.14
N ASP A 14 12.45 27.15 3.84
CA ASP A 14 11.31 27.60 4.64
C ASP A 14 10.12 28.02 3.76
N SER A 15 8.91 27.99 4.34
CA SER A 15 7.71 28.48 3.65
C SER A 15 7.86 29.97 3.33
N GLY A 16 7.53 30.35 2.09
CA GLY A 16 7.61 31.74 1.62
C GLY A 16 8.97 32.17 1.07
N VAL A 17 9.99 31.31 1.13
CA VAL A 17 11.28 31.59 0.48
C VAL A 17 11.22 31.16 -0.99
N ARG A 18 11.56 32.09 -1.90
CA ARG A 18 11.66 31.81 -3.32
C ARG A 18 13.00 31.11 -3.61
N PRO A 19 13.03 29.98 -4.32
CA PRO A 19 14.27 29.35 -4.72
C PRO A 19 15.01 30.23 -5.73
N GLU A 20 16.33 30.30 -5.59
CA GLU A 20 17.24 31.05 -6.47
C GLU A 20 18.35 30.14 -7.01
N GLY A 21 19.06 30.62 -8.04
CA GLY A 21 20.22 29.93 -8.59
C GLY A 21 19.90 28.57 -9.24
N PRO A 22 20.77 27.56 -9.06
CA PRO A 22 20.65 26.26 -9.75
C PRO A 22 19.33 25.51 -9.47
N LEU A 23 18.72 25.75 -8.30
CA LEU A 23 17.43 25.17 -7.95
C LEU A 23 16.28 25.81 -8.75
N ALA A 24 16.28 27.14 -8.88
CA ALA A 24 15.26 27.84 -9.65
C ALA A 24 15.28 27.44 -11.14
N GLU A 25 16.48 27.31 -11.71
CA GLU A 25 16.66 26.86 -13.09
C GLU A 25 16.14 25.43 -13.28
N HIS A 26 16.46 24.52 -12.37
CA HIS A 26 15.98 23.14 -12.42
C HIS A 26 14.45 23.06 -12.29
N LEU A 27 13.82 23.84 -11.40
CA LEU A 27 12.37 23.90 -11.27
C LEU A 27 11.68 24.43 -12.53
N GLY A 28 12.37 25.28 -13.30
CA GLY A 28 11.92 25.76 -14.61
C GLY A 28 11.91 24.66 -15.69
N GLN A 29 12.75 23.64 -15.55
CA GLN A 29 12.95 22.58 -16.56
C GLN A 29 12.34 21.23 -16.18
N CYS A 30 12.11 20.98 -14.88
CA CYS A 30 11.63 19.71 -14.36
C CYS A 30 10.26 19.84 -13.68
N GLU A 31 9.22 19.31 -14.34
CA GLU A 31 7.83 19.37 -13.83
C GLU A 31 7.66 18.57 -12.53
N LEU A 32 8.31 17.41 -12.40
CA LEU A 32 8.22 16.58 -11.20
C LEU A 32 8.78 17.29 -9.96
N CYS A 33 9.91 18.00 -10.10
CA CYS A 33 10.48 18.76 -9.00
C CYS A 33 9.66 20.03 -8.70
N ARG A 34 8.99 20.60 -9.69
CA ARG A 34 8.05 21.72 -9.51
C ARG A 34 6.83 21.33 -8.70
N GLN A 35 6.21 20.19 -9.03
CA GLN A 35 5.10 19.63 -8.26
C GLN A 35 5.52 19.35 -6.82
N HIS A 36 6.66 18.68 -6.64
CA HIS A 36 7.20 18.39 -5.31
C HIS A 36 7.47 19.66 -4.48
N TYR A 37 7.99 20.72 -5.10
CA TYR A 37 8.15 22.03 -4.45
C TYR A 37 6.80 22.60 -3.99
N GLY A 38 5.77 22.54 -4.83
CA GLY A 38 4.41 22.99 -4.49
C GLY A 38 3.84 22.26 -3.27
N ASP A 39 3.91 20.93 -3.27
CA ASP A 39 3.43 20.09 -2.16
C ASP A 39 4.20 20.39 -0.85
N ALA A 40 5.53 20.49 -0.95
CA ALA A 40 6.38 20.80 0.20
C ALA A 40 6.04 22.17 0.81
N MET A 41 5.84 23.20 -0.02
CA MET A 41 5.45 24.54 0.44
C MET A 41 4.06 24.56 1.04
N LEU A 42 3.10 23.81 0.48
CA LEU A 42 1.76 23.68 1.04
C LEU A 42 1.81 23.08 2.45
N LEU A 43 2.49 21.95 2.63
CA LEU A 43 2.58 21.28 3.93
C LEU A 43 3.24 22.16 4.99
N LYS A 44 4.32 22.87 4.64
CA LYS A 44 4.97 23.83 5.54
C LYS A 44 4.05 25.00 5.90
N THR A 45 3.27 25.48 4.94
CA THR A 45 2.29 26.55 5.17
C THR A 45 1.18 26.08 6.10
N LEU A 46 0.63 24.88 5.89
CA LEU A 46 -0.38 24.29 6.78
C LEU A 46 0.16 24.08 8.20
N GLY A 47 1.41 23.65 8.33
CA GLY A 47 2.08 23.50 9.63
C GLY A 47 2.31 24.83 10.36
N SER A 48 2.37 25.96 9.65
CA SER A 48 2.50 27.29 10.26
C SER A 48 1.19 27.88 10.79
N LEU A 49 0.06 27.23 10.49
CA LEU A 49 -1.23 27.66 11.01
C LEU A 49 -1.29 27.43 12.53
N LYS A 50 -1.72 28.45 13.28
CA LYS A 50 -1.94 28.31 14.72
C LYS A 50 -3.08 27.32 14.96
N VAL A 51 -2.76 26.18 15.55
CA VAL A 51 -3.77 25.26 16.07
C VAL A 51 -4.37 25.89 17.34
N PRO A 52 -5.70 26.06 17.41
CA PRO A 52 -6.33 26.56 18.63
C PRO A 52 -6.08 25.57 19.78
N GLU A 53 -5.88 26.11 20.97
CA GLU A 53 -5.71 25.28 22.17
C GLU A 53 -6.98 24.42 22.38
N PRO A 54 -6.82 23.11 22.66
CA PRO A 54 -7.97 22.26 22.90
C PRO A 54 -8.77 22.74 24.11
N SER A 55 -10.09 22.57 24.08
CA SER A 55 -10.92 22.92 25.23
C SER A 55 -10.54 22.06 26.44
N PRO A 56 -10.73 22.54 27.68
CA PRO A 56 -10.40 21.78 28.89
C PRO A 56 -11.06 20.40 28.98
N GLN A 57 -12.20 20.22 28.29
CA GLN A 57 -12.98 18.97 28.27
C GLN A 57 -12.61 18.07 27.07
N PHE A 58 -11.77 18.55 26.14
CA PHE A 58 -11.42 17.82 24.91
C PHE A 58 -10.80 16.47 25.21
N LEU A 59 -9.85 16.41 26.15
CA LEU A 59 -9.17 15.17 26.53
C LEU A 59 -10.15 14.16 27.15
N GLU A 60 -11.00 14.63 28.05
CA GLU A 60 -12.02 13.81 28.70
C GLU A 60 -12.98 13.19 27.68
N HIS A 61 -13.49 14.01 26.74
CA HIS A 61 -14.37 13.55 25.68
C HIS A 61 -13.66 12.62 24.68
N ALA A 62 -12.39 12.84 24.39
CA ALA A 62 -11.61 11.98 23.50
C ALA A 62 -11.40 10.59 24.14
N LEU A 63 -11.08 10.55 25.43
CA LEU A 63 -10.92 9.31 26.19
C LEU A 63 -12.25 8.55 26.32
N GLN A 64 -13.34 9.25 26.66
CA GLN A 64 -14.68 8.65 26.76
C GLN A 64 -15.12 8.02 25.45
N ARG A 65 -14.95 8.72 24.30
CA ARG A 65 -15.30 8.13 22.99
C ARG A 65 -14.46 6.92 22.63
N ALA A 66 -13.16 6.95 22.93
CA ALA A 66 -12.27 5.82 22.69
C ALA A 66 -12.66 4.60 23.54
N THR A 67 -13.14 4.81 24.77
CA THR A 67 -13.63 3.72 25.63
C THR A 67 -15.04 3.24 25.25
N ASP A 68 -15.90 4.13 24.78
CA ASP A 68 -17.27 3.80 24.37
C ASP A 68 -17.30 3.05 23.01
N GLU A 69 -16.42 3.38 22.06
CA GLU A 69 -16.26 2.58 20.83
C GLU A 69 -15.61 1.21 21.08
N ALA A 70 -14.83 1.08 22.15
CA ALA A 70 -14.26 -0.19 22.57
C ALA A 70 -15.27 -1.05 23.38
N ALA A 71 -16.41 -0.49 23.77
CA ALA A 71 -17.46 -1.25 24.44
C ALA A 71 -18.11 -2.21 23.42
N PRO A 72 -18.16 -3.53 23.71
CA PRO A 72 -18.77 -4.49 22.81
C PRO A 72 -20.23 -4.10 22.57
N THR A 73 -20.58 -3.91 21.30
CA THR A 73 -21.96 -3.69 20.88
C THR A 73 -22.79 -4.83 21.46
N PRO A 74 -23.86 -4.56 22.24
CA PRO A 74 -24.71 -5.63 22.75
C PRO A 74 -25.26 -6.39 21.55
N ALA A 75 -24.90 -7.68 21.46
CA ALA A 75 -25.35 -8.55 20.39
C ALA A 75 -26.89 -8.48 20.30
N PRO A 76 -27.46 -8.36 19.08
CA PRO A 76 -28.90 -8.37 18.93
C PRO A 76 -29.46 -9.67 19.52
N ALA A 77 -30.39 -9.54 20.45
CA ALA A 77 -31.04 -10.68 21.09
C ALA A 77 -31.63 -11.62 20.02
N PRO A 78 -31.48 -12.95 20.16
CA PRO A 78 -32.02 -13.88 19.17
C PRO A 78 -33.56 -13.80 19.17
N ALA A 79 -34.11 -13.29 18.06
CA ALA A 79 -35.54 -13.31 17.80
C ALA A 79 -36.02 -14.77 17.84
N ARG A 80 -36.90 -15.07 18.79
CA ARG A 80 -37.50 -16.39 18.96
C ARG A 80 -38.65 -16.57 17.95
N THR A 81 -38.65 -17.75 17.32
CA THR A 81 -39.75 -18.38 16.55
C THR A 81 -39.96 -17.82 15.12
N ALA A 82 -40.32 -18.60 14.10
CA ALA A 82 -41.11 -19.81 14.09
C ALA A 82 -40.71 -20.77 12.94
N LYS A 83 -41.01 -22.05 13.18
CA LYS A 83 -40.72 -23.20 12.33
C LYS A 83 -41.61 -23.21 11.08
N TRP A 84 -41.01 -23.34 9.89
CA TRP A 84 -41.65 -24.04 8.78
C TRP A 84 -40.61 -24.81 7.97
N ARG A 85 -40.89 -26.10 7.78
CA ARG A 85 -40.19 -27.05 6.90
C ARG A 85 -40.59 -26.67 5.46
N ILE A 86 -39.82 -26.89 4.40
CA ILE A 86 -39.52 -28.18 3.75
C ILE A 86 -38.33 -27.97 2.77
N PRO A 87 -37.44 -28.98 2.59
CA PRO A 87 -36.32 -28.94 1.66
C PRO A 87 -36.75 -29.23 0.21
N ALA A 88 -36.28 -28.44 -0.75
CA ALA A 88 -36.45 -28.71 -2.17
C ALA A 88 -35.16 -28.50 -2.94
N SER A 89 -34.86 -29.47 -3.80
CA SER A 89 -34.00 -29.34 -4.98
C SER A 89 -32.48 -29.55 -4.80
N LEU A 90 -32.12 -30.78 -4.44
CA LEU A 90 -31.03 -31.51 -5.11
C LEU A 90 -31.37 -31.63 -6.62
N ALA A 91 -31.15 -30.57 -7.40
CA ALA A 91 -31.30 -30.63 -8.87
C ALA A 91 -30.56 -29.52 -9.64
N ALA A 92 -29.71 -28.71 -8.98
CA ALA A 92 -28.98 -27.63 -9.65
C ALA A 92 -27.51 -27.97 -9.98
N SER A 93 -26.97 -29.08 -9.46
CA SER A 93 -25.53 -29.40 -9.59
C SER A 93 -25.14 -30.11 -10.89
N PHE A 94 -26.09 -30.64 -11.67
CA PHE A 94 -25.78 -31.37 -12.91
C PHE A 94 -25.65 -30.47 -14.16
N LEU A 95 -26.22 -29.26 -14.14
CA LEU A 95 -26.19 -28.37 -15.30
C LEU A 95 -24.87 -27.57 -15.40
N ILE A 96 -24.17 -27.34 -14.27
CA ILE A 96 -22.89 -26.63 -14.27
C ILE A 96 -21.74 -27.55 -14.73
N ALA A 97 -21.79 -28.84 -14.39
CA ALA A 97 -20.77 -29.80 -14.82
C ALA A 97 -20.80 -30.10 -16.33
N ALA A 98 -21.98 -30.08 -16.96
CA ALA A 98 -22.11 -30.27 -18.41
C ALA A 98 -21.62 -29.06 -19.22
N ALA A 99 -21.72 -27.85 -18.68
CA ALA A 99 -21.23 -26.63 -19.32
C ALA A 99 -19.69 -26.50 -19.24
N ALA A 100 -19.06 -27.02 -18.18
CA ALA A 100 -17.60 -26.98 -18.02
C ALA A 100 -16.87 -27.95 -18.98
N MET A 101 -17.51 -29.04 -19.40
CA MET A 101 -16.88 -30.03 -20.27
C MET A 101 -16.83 -29.63 -21.76
N LEU A 102 -17.64 -28.65 -22.18
CA LEU A 102 -17.68 -28.15 -23.56
C LEU A 102 -16.69 -26.99 -23.82
N ILE A 103 -16.11 -26.39 -22.77
CA ILE A 103 -15.19 -25.24 -22.91
C ILE A 103 -13.72 -25.69 -22.99
N TRP A 104 -13.40 -26.93 -22.57
CA TRP A 104 -12.02 -27.45 -22.65
C TRP A 104 -11.59 -27.96 -24.04
N ASP A 105 -12.53 -28.19 -24.97
CA ASP A 105 -12.21 -28.71 -26.32
C ASP A 105 -11.86 -27.60 -27.34
N GLN A 106 -11.84 -26.34 -26.91
CA GLN A 106 -11.60 -25.16 -27.75
C GLN A 106 -10.33 -24.39 -27.34
N MET A 107 -9.43 -25.01 -26.57
CA MET A 107 -8.17 -24.38 -26.18
C MET A 107 -7.10 -24.68 -27.24
N PRO A 108 -6.66 -23.71 -28.06
CA PRO A 108 -5.59 -23.93 -29.00
C PRO A 108 -4.28 -24.24 -28.28
N GLU A 109 -3.62 -25.25 -28.80
CA GLU A 109 -2.34 -25.83 -28.41
C GLU A 109 -1.25 -24.78 -28.24
N GLN A 110 -0.49 -24.94 -27.16
CA GLN A 110 0.66 -24.11 -26.80
C GLN A 110 1.66 -24.03 -27.95
N GLN A 111 1.78 -22.85 -28.58
CA GLN A 111 2.98 -22.51 -29.32
C GLN A 111 4.00 -21.92 -28.36
N ALA A 112 5.04 -22.69 -28.10
CA ALA A 112 6.26 -22.23 -27.45
C ALA A 112 6.84 -21.07 -28.28
N ILE A 113 6.75 -19.86 -27.75
CA ILE A 113 7.44 -18.70 -28.32
C ILE A 113 8.88 -18.77 -27.80
N GLU A 114 9.77 -19.14 -28.70
CA GLU A 114 11.21 -19.01 -28.56
C GLU A 114 11.55 -17.51 -28.47
N ILE A 115 11.89 -17.02 -27.28
CA ILE A 115 12.31 -15.62 -27.09
C ILE A 115 13.73 -15.51 -27.64
N VAL A 116 13.86 -15.03 -28.88
CA VAL A 116 15.13 -14.56 -29.43
C VAL A 116 15.52 -13.28 -28.69
N GLU A 117 16.56 -13.39 -27.87
CA GLU A 117 17.22 -12.27 -27.19
C GLU A 117 17.83 -11.30 -28.23
N GLN A 118 17.09 -10.26 -28.59
CA GLN A 118 17.66 -9.12 -29.29
C GLN A 118 18.27 -8.16 -28.27
N ARG A 119 19.58 -8.30 -28.04
CA ARG A 119 20.40 -7.23 -27.48
C ARG A 119 20.49 -6.08 -28.49
N THR A 120 19.93 -4.94 -28.13
CA THR A 120 20.41 -3.64 -28.60
C THR A 120 20.91 -2.85 -27.39
N PRO A 121 22.14 -2.31 -27.41
CA PRO A 121 22.63 -1.46 -26.36
C PRO A 121 22.01 -0.07 -26.56
N ALA A 122 20.98 0.24 -25.80
CA ALA A 122 20.55 1.60 -25.58
C ALA A 122 20.59 1.83 -24.08
N GLU A 123 21.62 2.55 -23.67
CA GLU A 123 21.81 3.15 -22.37
C GLU A 123 20.63 4.07 -22.06
N ASN A 124 19.54 3.48 -21.57
CA ASN A 124 18.42 4.17 -20.97
C ASN A 124 18.51 3.90 -19.48
N VAL A 125 19.04 4.88 -18.76
CA VAL A 125 18.93 4.94 -17.30
C VAL A 125 17.45 5.18 -17.01
N VAL A 126 16.68 4.10 -16.94
CA VAL A 126 15.32 4.14 -16.43
C VAL A 126 15.45 4.60 -14.99
N ALA A 127 14.97 5.80 -14.69
CA ALA A 127 14.69 6.18 -13.32
C ALA A 127 13.69 5.14 -12.81
N LEU A 128 14.16 4.21 -11.97
CA LEU A 128 13.31 3.27 -11.26
C LEU A 128 12.33 4.12 -10.44
N GLU A 129 11.12 4.30 -10.96
CA GLU A 129 10.03 4.88 -10.20
C GLU A 129 9.79 3.95 -9.02
N ALA A 130 10.18 4.40 -7.83
CA ALA A 130 9.98 3.65 -6.60
C ALA A 130 8.47 3.59 -6.32
N HIS A 131 7.89 2.39 -6.33
CA HIS A 131 6.46 2.17 -6.18
C HIS A 131 6.10 1.98 -4.71
N ARG A 132 5.26 2.85 -4.17
CA ARG A 132 4.79 2.78 -2.79
C ARG A 132 3.52 1.96 -2.67
N GLN A 133 3.47 1.04 -1.71
CA GLN A 133 2.25 0.32 -1.36
C GLN A 133 2.20 -0.12 0.11
N GLU A 134 0.99 -0.29 0.63
CA GLU A 134 0.77 -0.85 1.97
C GLU A 134 0.66 -2.37 1.92
N VAL A 135 1.46 -3.05 2.75
CA VAL A 135 1.33 -4.48 3.01
C VAL A 135 0.67 -4.67 4.37
N ARG A 136 -0.40 -5.47 4.41
CA ARG A 136 -1.22 -5.73 5.60
C ARG A 136 -1.00 -7.17 6.05
N ILE A 137 -0.54 -7.34 7.29
CA ILE A 137 -0.16 -8.64 7.84
C ILE A 137 -0.96 -8.84 9.13
N VAL A 138 -1.65 -9.97 9.25
CA VAL A 138 -2.44 -10.30 10.44
C VAL A 138 -1.69 -11.34 11.28
N ILE A 139 -1.37 -10.97 12.51
CA ILE A 139 -0.75 -11.85 13.51
C ILE A 139 -1.85 -12.32 14.45
N HIS A 140 -2.08 -13.63 14.50
CA HIS A 140 -3.06 -14.23 15.40
C HIS A 140 -2.37 -14.66 16.69
N SER A 141 -2.93 -14.25 17.83
CA SER A 141 -2.49 -14.66 19.16
C SER A 141 -3.63 -15.33 19.92
N ASN A 142 -3.34 -16.44 20.61
CA ASN A 142 -4.35 -17.15 21.42
C ASN A 142 -4.64 -16.43 22.73
N ASP A 143 -3.65 -15.72 23.26
CA ASP A 143 -3.69 -14.98 24.52
C ASP A 143 -3.17 -13.55 24.34
N GLU A 144 -3.39 -12.70 25.33
CA GLU A 144 -2.77 -11.37 25.38
C GLU A 144 -1.30 -11.48 25.85
N HIS A 145 -0.40 -10.79 25.16
CA HIS A 145 1.03 -10.75 25.49
C HIS A 145 1.51 -9.31 25.59
N ALA A 146 1.98 -8.90 26.77
CA ALA A 146 2.46 -7.53 27.01
C ALA A 146 3.80 -7.21 26.32
N ALA A 147 4.60 -8.24 26.00
CA ALA A 147 5.93 -8.10 25.42
C ALA A 147 6.22 -9.21 24.40
N ALA A 148 5.70 -9.04 23.19
CA ALA A 148 6.01 -9.87 22.03
C ALA A 148 7.15 -9.24 21.22
N GLU A 149 8.11 -10.05 20.79
CA GLU A 149 9.16 -9.62 19.88
C GLU A 149 8.69 -9.82 18.44
N VAL A 150 8.64 -8.73 17.67
CA VAL A 150 8.29 -8.76 16.25
C VAL A 150 9.51 -8.31 15.46
N SER A 151 9.87 -9.09 14.46
CA SER A 151 10.96 -8.77 13.53
C SER A 151 10.52 -8.92 12.09
N ILE A 152 11.04 -8.02 11.25
CA ILE A 152 10.81 -7.99 9.82
C ILE A 152 12.18 -8.05 9.15
N GLU A 153 12.31 -8.93 8.17
CA GLU A 153 13.42 -8.99 7.23
C GLU A 153 12.86 -8.69 5.83
N LEU A 154 13.40 -7.66 5.19
CA LEU A 154 13.07 -7.23 3.84
C LEU A 154 14.16 -7.77 2.91
N ALA A 155 13.75 -8.46 1.84
CA ALA A 155 14.67 -9.02 0.86
C ALA A 155 14.32 -8.56 -0.55
N GLY A 156 15.36 -8.52 -1.40
CA GLY A 156 15.28 -7.98 -2.76
C GLY A 156 15.31 -6.46 -2.76
N ASN A 157 14.48 -5.85 -3.60
CA ASN A 157 14.50 -4.41 -3.88
C ASN A 157 13.37 -3.68 -3.14
N LEU A 158 13.17 -4.07 -1.88
CA LEU A 158 12.15 -3.54 -0.97
C LEU A 158 12.80 -2.69 0.12
N GLU A 159 12.19 -1.54 0.37
CA GLU A 159 12.50 -0.70 1.53
C GLU A 159 11.23 -0.38 2.30
N LEU A 160 11.39 -0.09 3.60
CA LEU A 160 10.30 0.44 4.41
C LEU A 160 10.36 1.97 4.40
N GLU A 161 9.22 2.62 4.21
CA GLU A 161 9.14 4.08 4.20
C GLU A 161 9.64 4.65 5.55
N GLY A 162 10.60 5.58 5.49
CA GLY A 162 11.22 6.18 6.68
C GLY A 162 12.42 5.41 7.26
N TYR A 163 12.71 4.21 6.77
CA TYR A 163 13.80 3.34 7.24
C TYR A 163 14.72 2.93 6.07
N ALA A 164 15.18 3.92 5.30
CA ALA A 164 16.00 3.70 4.10
C ALA A 164 17.29 2.92 4.42
N GLY A 165 17.63 1.93 3.57
CA GLY A 165 18.80 1.07 3.76
C GLY A 165 18.70 0.06 4.91
N GLN A 166 17.59 0.02 5.67
CA GLN A 166 17.41 -0.94 6.76
C GLN A 166 16.60 -2.15 6.28
N GLN A 167 17.29 -3.27 6.09
CA GLN A 167 16.67 -4.54 5.68
C GLN A 167 16.08 -5.34 6.84
N ARG A 168 16.43 -5.01 8.09
CA ARG A 168 15.93 -5.71 9.28
C ARG A 168 15.43 -4.70 10.31
N LEU A 169 14.21 -4.91 10.79
CA LEU A 169 13.64 -4.20 11.92
C LEU A 169 13.24 -5.22 12.98
N ALA A 170 13.48 -4.91 14.25
CA ALA A 170 13.03 -5.72 15.37
C ALA A 170 12.61 -4.81 16.52
N TRP A 171 11.46 -5.07 17.11
CA TRP A 171 10.94 -4.31 18.23
C TRP A 171 10.07 -5.18 19.14
N THR A 172 9.85 -4.69 20.36
CA THR A 172 8.94 -5.31 21.32
C THR A 172 7.63 -4.52 21.35
N THR A 173 6.49 -5.22 21.33
CA THR A 173 5.16 -4.62 21.39
C THR A 173 4.18 -5.51 22.15
N SER A 174 3.00 -4.99 22.51
CA SER A 174 1.93 -5.81 23.07
C SER A 174 1.04 -6.38 21.97
N LEU A 175 0.67 -7.66 22.08
CA LEU A 175 -0.30 -8.32 21.22
C LEU A 175 -1.57 -8.60 22.01
N LYS A 176 -2.72 -8.22 21.44
CA LYS A 176 -4.03 -8.57 21.99
C LYS A 176 -4.38 -10.01 21.64
N GLN A 177 -5.25 -10.62 22.43
CA GLN A 177 -5.89 -11.87 22.05
C GLN A 177 -6.66 -11.70 20.73
N GLY A 178 -6.53 -12.65 19.81
CA GLY A 178 -7.15 -12.63 18.49
C GLY A 178 -6.24 -12.05 17.39
N ALA A 179 -6.83 -11.29 16.47
CA ALA A 179 -6.15 -10.77 15.28
C ALA A 179 -5.52 -9.40 15.54
N ASN A 180 -4.20 -9.28 15.30
CA ASN A 180 -3.43 -8.05 15.39
C ASN A 180 -2.97 -7.65 13.98
N LEU A 181 -3.34 -6.45 13.52
CA LEU A 181 -3.01 -5.97 12.18
C LEU A 181 -1.73 -5.13 12.19
N LEU A 182 -0.75 -5.57 11.42
CA LEU A 182 0.47 -4.84 11.10
C LEU A 182 0.37 -4.27 9.68
N VAL A 183 0.53 -2.95 9.54
CA VAL A 183 0.53 -2.26 8.25
C VAL A 183 1.93 -1.74 7.98
N LEU A 184 2.50 -2.14 6.84
CA LEU A 184 3.86 -1.80 6.44
C LEU A 184 3.80 -0.94 5.17
N PRO A 185 4.20 0.35 5.23
CA PRO A 185 4.38 1.18 4.05
C PRO A 185 5.69 0.79 3.36
N VAL A 186 5.62 0.02 2.29
CA VAL A 186 6.81 -0.44 1.56
C VAL A 186 7.01 0.32 0.27
N VAL A 187 8.28 0.45 -0.11
CA VAL A 187 8.76 1.06 -1.34
C VAL A 187 9.46 -0.01 -2.15
N LEU A 188 8.94 -0.30 -3.34
CA LEU A 188 9.53 -1.24 -4.29
C LEU A 188 10.36 -0.47 -5.30
N HIS A 189 11.66 -0.74 -5.34
CA HIS A 189 12.55 -0.20 -6.36
C HIS A 189 12.42 -0.96 -7.69
N ASN A 190 12.07 -2.26 -7.66
CA ASN A 190 11.86 -3.10 -8.84
C ASN A 190 10.43 -3.68 -8.92
N GLU A 191 10.24 -4.69 -9.79
CA GLU A 191 8.98 -5.42 -10.03
C GLU A 191 8.43 -6.14 -8.79
N SER A 192 9.31 -6.68 -7.93
CA SER A 192 8.91 -7.48 -6.77
C SER A 192 9.97 -7.51 -5.66
N GLY A 193 9.57 -8.00 -4.49
CA GLY A 193 10.44 -8.38 -3.39
C GLY A 193 9.75 -9.30 -2.39
N GLU A 194 10.45 -9.63 -1.32
CA GLU A 194 9.95 -10.51 -0.26
C GLU A 194 10.05 -9.85 1.12
N ILE A 195 9.04 -10.11 1.95
CA ILE A 195 9.00 -9.71 3.35
C ILE A 195 8.86 -10.96 4.19
N ARG A 196 9.83 -11.20 5.08
CA ARG A 196 9.73 -12.21 6.11
C ARG A 196 9.38 -11.53 7.43
N VAL A 197 8.27 -11.94 8.04
CA VAL A 197 7.85 -11.48 9.35
C VAL A 197 7.96 -12.63 10.33
N ARG A 198 8.68 -12.40 11.43
CA ARG A 198 8.79 -13.34 12.54
C ARG A 198 8.27 -12.68 13.80
N SER A 199 7.33 -13.34 14.47
CA SER A 199 6.81 -12.92 15.76
C SER A 199 7.05 -14.01 16.80
N GLN A 200 7.57 -13.63 17.96
CA GLN A 200 7.79 -14.51 19.10
C GLN A 200 7.03 -13.98 20.30
N PHE A 201 6.23 -14.86 20.91
CA PHE A 201 5.45 -14.53 22.10
C PHE A 201 5.27 -15.79 22.96
N GLY A 202 5.63 -15.68 24.25
CA GLY A 202 5.71 -16.83 25.15
C GLY A 202 6.73 -17.87 24.66
N GLN A 203 6.26 -19.09 24.37
CA GLN A 203 7.07 -20.18 23.79
C GLN A 203 6.79 -20.37 22.29
N ALA A 204 5.87 -19.61 21.71
CA ALA A 204 5.48 -19.73 20.31
C ALA A 204 6.33 -18.80 19.44
N SER A 205 6.73 -19.31 18.27
CA SER A 205 7.35 -18.53 17.21
C SER A 205 6.59 -18.77 15.92
N HIS A 206 6.20 -17.68 15.26
CA HIS A 206 5.48 -17.70 13.99
C HIS A 206 6.31 -16.97 12.95
N GLU A 207 6.39 -17.54 11.75
CA GLU A 207 7.07 -16.95 10.61
C GLU A 207 6.13 -16.96 9.39
N VAL A 208 6.07 -15.83 8.69
CA VAL A 208 5.29 -15.66 7.46
C VAL A 208 6.18 -14.99 6.43
N ASN A 209 6.23 -15.57 5.23
CA ASN A 209 6.87 -14.97 4.07
C ASN A 209 5.79 -14.43 3.14
N VAL A 210 5.90 -13.14 2.81
CA VAL A 210 4.97 -12.42 1.95
C VAL A 210 5.70 -12.02 0.68
N HIS A 211 5.24 -12.52 -0.45
CA HIS A 211 5.70 -12.04 -1.75
C HIS A 211 4.96 -10.77 -2.11
N VAL A 212 5.71 -9.75 -2.50
CA VAL A 212 5.20 -8.42 -2.78
C VAL A 212 5.59 -8.05 -4.20
N ALA A 213 4.61 -8.01 -5.09
CA ALA A 213 4.78 -7.57 -6.47
C ALA A 213 4.18 -6.18 -6.67
N ARG A 214 4.69 -5.44 -7.66
CA ARG A 214 4.11 -4.19 -8.13
C ARG A 214 2.67 -4.48 -8.59
N LYS A 215 1.69 -3.81 -8.01
CA LYS A 215 0.33 -3.84 -8.54
C LYS A 215 0.35 -3.20 -9.93
N SER A 216 0.20 -3.99 -11.00
CA SER A 216 0.06 -3.44 -12.34
C SER A 216 -1.19 -2.56 -12.36
N GLN A 217 -1.05 -1.28 -12.74
CA GLN A 217 -2.20 -0.44 -13.07
C GLN A 217 -2.73 -0.82 -14.47
N ALA A 218 -3.07 -2.09 -14.70
CA ALA A 218 -3.84 -2.48 -15.87
C ALA A 218 -5.31 -2.12 -15.62
N GLY A 219 -5.71 -0.88 -15.91
CA GLY A 219 -7.11 -0.47 -15.73
C GLY A 219 -7.43 1.02 -15.76
N ARG A 220 -6.52 1.91 -16.17
CA ARG A 220 -6.88 3.28 -16.56
C ARG A 220 -6.34 3.56 -17.96
N THR A 221 -6.96 2.95 -18.97
CA THR A 221 -6.97 3.55 -20.31
C THR A 221 -7.55 4.95 -20.17
N ALA A 222 -6.67 5.96 -20.20
CA ALA A 222 -7.09 7.31 -20.52
C ALA A 222 -7.85 7.25 -21.86
N PRO A 223 -8.99 7.94 -22.02
CA PRO A 223 -9.58 8.07 -23.34
C PRO A 223 -8.56 8.73 -24.26
N LEU A 224 -8.32 8.06 -25.39
CA LEU A 224 -7.57 8.58 -26.53
C LEU A 224 -8.17 9.94 -26.91
N VAL A 225 -7.48 11.04 -26.60
CA VAL A 225 -7.83 12.35 -27.18
C VAL A 225 -7.32 12.32 -28.61
N GLU A 226 -8.21 12.06 -29.56
CA GLU A 226 -7.90 12.24 -30.97
C GLU A 226 -7.58 13.72 -31.26
N PRO A 227 -6.57 14.02 -32.08
CA PRO A 227 -6.28 15.39 -32.48
C PRO A 227 -7.41 15.93 -33.36
N PHE A 228 -7.95 17.09 -32.99
CA PHE A 228 -8.89 17.85 -33.81
C PHE A 228 -8.28 18.14 -35.19
N ALA A 229 -8.95 17.67 -36.24
CA ALA A 229 -8.65 18.06 -37.62
C ALA A 229 -8.98 19.55 -37.84
N PRO A 230 -8.20 20.28 -38.66
CA PRO A 230 -8.52 21.66 -39.00
C PRO A 230 -9.76 21.73 -39.89
N VAL A 231 -10.75 22.54 -39.50
CA VAL A 231 -11.84 22.97 -40.38
C VAL A 231 -11.32 24.11 -41.23
N ASN A 232 -11.19 23.86 -42.53
CA ASN A 232 -11.09 24.90 -43.55
C ASN A 232 -12.49 25.48 -43.82
N ALA A 233 -12.63 26.79 -43.62
CA ALA A 233 -13.50 27.68 -44.40
C ALA A 233 -13.06 29.12 -44.17
#